data_AF-A0A9D1KXS2-F1
#
_entry.id   AF-A0A9D1KXS2-F1
#
_cell.length_a   1.000
_cell.length_b   1.000
_cell.length_c   1.000
_cell.angle_alpha   90.00
_cell.angle_beta   90.00
_cell.angle_gamma   90.00
#
_symmetry.space_group_name_H-M   'P 1'
#
loop_
_entity.id
_entity.type
_entity.pdbx_description
1 polymer ?
#
loop_
_entity_poly.entity_id
_entity_poly.type
_entity_poly.pdbx_seq_one_letter_code
_entity_poly.pdbx_strand_id
1 'polypeptide(L)'
;EDFETEVFVENAPGKYPLAEQYLTLVHKTDEAFETLIRYLEDFDEPVILVMFGDHQPALEQEFLDLAYGVEQDEMDMSQYLDKFKVPYIIWANYDLPDEEGAETSLNFLAQDVLKYAGIPTGDYGDYLNDFRMSVPVLSFAGYKDIQGNAYSHLESTIYTQEIENYKIVQYGILFGE
;
A
#
# COMPACT_ATOMS: atom_id res chain seq x y z
N GLU A 1 -20.12 -14.34 8.22
CA GLU A 1 -21.06 -14.05 7.11
C GLU A 1 -22.34 -13.33 7.58
N ASP A 2 -22.60 -13.20 8.89
CA ASP A 2 -23.83 -12.57 9.41
C ASP A 2 -23.62 -11.17 10.03
N PHE A 3 -22.78 -10.30 9.44
CA PHE A 3 -22.69 -8.91 9.88
C PHE A 3 -23.76 -8.07 9.16
N GLU A 4 -24.54 -7.29 9.90
CA GLU A 4 -25.59 -6.43 9.35
C GLU A 4 -24.97 -5.33 8.47
N THR A 5 -25.47 -5.22 7.23
CA THR A 5 -25.05 -4.15 6.32
C THR A 5 -25.70 -2.83 6.74
N GLU A 6 -24.88 -1.82 7.02
CA GLU A 6 -25.32 -0.50 7.47
C GLU A 6 -24.99 0.61 6.44
N VAL A 7 -24.01 0.37 5.57
CA VAL A 7 -23.59 1.29 4.51
C VAL A 7 -24.11 0.78 3.16
N PHE A 8 -24.78 1.65 2.42
CA PHE A 8 -25.41 1.33 1.13
C PHE A 8 -24.90 2.26 0.02
N VAL A 9 -24.83 1.73 -1.21
CA VAL A 9 -24.48 2.55 -2.37
C VAL A 9 -25.67 3.47 -2.70
N GLU A 10 -25.50 4.79 -2.55
CA GLU A 10 -26.59 5.79 -2.56
C GLU A 10 -27.58 5.64 -3.73
N ASN A 11 -27.07 5.41 -4.95
CA ASN A 11 -27.89 5.30 -6.16
C ASN A 11 -28.18 3.85 -6.59
N ALA A 12 -27.74 2.86 -5.82
CA ALA A 12 -27.90 1.44 -6.13
C ALA A 12 -27.99 0.55 -4.87
N PRO A 13 -28.85 0.89 -3.88
CA PRO A 13 -28.88 0.17 -2.61
C PRO A 13 -29.27 -1.30 -2.81
N GLY A 14 -28.51 -2.21 -2.22
CA GLY A 14 -28.72 -3.65 -2.31
C GLY A 14 -28.32 -4.27 -3.65
N LYS A 15 -27.86 -3.48 -4.63
CA LYS A 15 -27.39 -4.01 -5.93
C LYS A 15 -26.05 -4.72 -5.80
N TYR A 16 -25.18 -4.23 -4.93
CA TYR A 16 -23.80 -4.71 -4.73
C TYR A 16 -23.59 -5.17 -3.28
N PRO A 17 -24.22 -6.28 -2.87
CA PRO A 17 -24.21 -6.72 -1.47
C PRO A 17 -22.80 -6.98 -0.90
N LEU A 18 -21.84 -7.49 -1.69
CA LEU A 18 -20.47 -7.69 -1.22
C LEU A 18 -19.76 -6.34 -1.03
N ALA A 19 -19.92 -5.41 -1.97
CA ALA A 19 -19.36 -4.07 -1.85
C ALA A 19 -19.94 -3.30 -0.66
N GLU A 20 -21.26 -3.36 -0.44
CA GLU A 20 -21.92 -2.72 0.70
C GLU A 20 -21.50 -3.33 2.03
N GLN A 21 -21.35 -4.66 2.10
CA GLN A 21 -20.80 -5.32 3.27
C GLN A 21 -19.35 -4.93 3.52
N TYR A 22 -18.52 -4.88 2.48
CA TYR A 22 -17.13 -4.42 2.58
C TYR A 22 -17.04 -2.99 3.10
N LEU A 23 -17.81 -2.05 2.53
CA LEU A 23 -17.84 -0.64 2.96
C LEU A 23 -18.34 -0.50 4.40
N THR A 24 -19.33 -1.30 4.80
CA THR A 24 -19.79 -1.37 6.20
C THR A 24 -18.64 -1.78 7.12
N LEU A 25 -17.89 -2.83 6.77
CA LEU A 25 -16.77 -3.31 7.59
C LEU A 25 -15.58 -2.35 7.59
N VAL A 26 -15.32 -1.64 6.49
CA VAL A 26 -14.34 -0.55 6.44
C VAL A 26 -14.74 0.56 7.41
N HIS A 27 -16.00 0.95 7.44
CA HIS A 27 -16.50 1.94 8.40
C HIS A 27 -16.33 1.48 9.86
N LYS A 28 -16.67 0.23 10.18
CA LYS A 28 -16.42 -0.32 11.54
C LYS A 28 -14.93 -0.41 11.88
N THR A 29 -14.09 -0.69 10.88
CA THR A 29 -12.63 -0.70 11.05
C THR A 29 -12.10 0.70 11.34
N ASP A 30 -12.63 1.73 10.69
CA ASP A 30 -12.30 3.13 10.94
C ASP A 30 -12.67 3.55 12.38
N GLU A 31 -13.88 3.21 12.86
CA GLU A 31 -14.29 3.45 14.25
C GLU A 31 -13.38 2.73 15.28
N ALA A 32 -13.00 1.48 14.98
CA ALA A 32 -12.08 0.72 15.82
C ALA A 32 -10.66 1.30 15.79
N PHE A 33 -10.21 1.77 14.63
CA PHE A 33 -8.90 2.40 14.47
C PHE A 33 -8.84 3.72 15.23
N GLU A 34 -9.89 4.56 15.18
CA GLU A 34 -10.01 5.76 16.01
C GLU A 34 -9.86 5.42 17.50
N THR A 35 -10.53 4.36 17.96
CA THR A 35 -10.44 3.91 19.36
C THR A 35 -9.00 3.52 19.74
N LEU A 36 -8.30 2.80 18.85
CA LEU A 36 -6.90 2.43 19.06
C LEU A 36 -5.98 3.66 19.11
N ILE A 37 -6.15 4.60 18.17
CA ILE A 37 -5.39 5.85 18.13
C ILE A 37 -5.57 6.63 19.44
N ARG A 38 -6.81 6.84 19.89
CA ARG A 38 -7.11 7.53 21.15
C ARG A 38 -6.46 6.87 22.36
N TYR A 39 -6.41 5.53 22.38
CA TYR A 39 -5.73 4.80 23.46
C TYR A 39 -4.21 5.02 23.43
N LEU A 40 -3.60 4.99 22.24
CA LEU A 40 -2.14 5.13 22.09
C LEU A 40 -1.67 6.59 22.24
N GLU A 41 -2.55 7.56 21.99
CA GLU A 41 -2.26 8.99 22.14
C GLU A 41 -1.86 9.35 23.58
N ASP A 42 -2.51 8.72 24.56
CA ASP A 42 -2.23 8.90 25.99
C ASP A 42 -1.16 7.93 26.54
N PHE A 43 -0.50 7.15 25.68
CA PHE A 43 0.48 6.14 26.13
C PHE A 43 1.84 6.78 26.47
N ASP A 44 2.40 6.45 27.65
CA ASP A 44 3.60 7.09 28.19
C ASP A 44 4.88 6.83 27.37
N GLU A 45 4.96 5.70 26.67
CA GLU A 45 6.11 5.34 25.84
C GLU A 45 5.91 5.78 24.39
N PRO A 46 6.98 6.15 23.65
CA PRO A 46 6.87 6.45 22.23
C PRO A 46 6.33 5.26 21.43
N VAL A 47 5.32 5.50 20.60
CA VAL A 47 4.66 4.52 19.75
C VAL A 47 4.62 5.02 18.32
N ILE A 48 4.99 4.14 17.38
CA ILE A 48 4.59 4.24 15.97
C ILE A 48 3.58 3.13 15.69
N LEU A 49 2.43 3.51 15.15
CA LEU A 49 1.44 2.60 14.61
C LEU A 49 1.50 2.63 13.08
N VAL A 50 1.57 1.44 12.48
CA VAL A 50 1.54 1.26 11.03
C VAL A 50 0.33 0.41 10.70
N MET A 51 -0.57 0.95 9.88
CA MET A 51 -1.73 0.23 9.37
C MET A 51 -1.69 0.27 7.84
N PHE A 52 -1.87 -0.86 7.18
CA PHE A 52 -1.95 -0.95 5.73
C PHE A 52 -2.85 -2.11 5.32
N GLY A 53 -3.51 -2.00 4.16
CA GLY A 53 -4.24 -3.12 3.58
C GLY A 53 -3.29 -4.19 3.04
N ASP A 54 -3.64 -5.46 3.14
CA ASP A 54 -2.85 -6.55 2.55
C ASP A 54 -3.14 -6.75 1.06
N HIS A 55 -4.42 -6.65 0.68
CA HIS A 55 -4.88 -6.64 -0.70
C HIS A 55 -6.29 -6.03 -0.84
N GLN A 56 -6.69 -5.71 -2.07
CA GLN A 56 -8.07 -5.30 -2.36
C GLN A 56 -9.05 -6.48 -2.21
N PRO A 57 -10.32 -6.22 -1.85
CA PRO A 57 -11.33 -7.28 -1.71
C PRO A 57 -11.77 -7.85 -3.06
N ALA A 58 -12.26 -9.09 -3.05
CA ALA A 58 -12.99 -9.67 -4.18
C ALA A 58 -14.47 -9.26 -4.08
N LEU A 59 -14.88 -8.32 -4.92
CA LEU A 59 -16.25 -7.78 -4.99
C LEU A 59 -16.93 -8.13 -6.32
N GLU A 60 -18.16 -7.66 -6.52
CA GLU A 60 -18.84 -7.77 -7.80
C GLU A 60 -18.06 -7.03 -8.90
N GLN A 61 -17.83 -7.69 -10.04
CA GLN A 61 -17.07 -7.10 -11.15
C GLN A 61 -17.69 -5.78 -11.65
N GLU A 62 -19.02 -5.72 -11.79
CA GLU A 62 -19.72 -4.50 -12.21
C GLU A 62 -19.51 -3.33 -11.23
N PHE A 63 -19.36 -3.61 -9.93
CA PHE A 63 -19.02 -2.57 -8.95
C PHE A 63 -17.57 -2.11 -9.11
N LEU A 64 -16.65 -3.05 -9.30
CA LEU A 64 -15.24 -2.75 -9.51
C LEU A 64 -15.02 -1.94 -10.80
N ASP A 65 -15.66 -2.30 -11.91
CA ASP A 65 -15.59 -1.55 -13.17
C ASP A 65 -16.12 -0.12 -13.00
N LEU A 66 -17.20 0.06 -12.23
CA LEU A 66 -17.72 1.38 -11.87
C LEU A 66 -16.73 2.17 -11.01
N ALA A 67 -16.11 1.52 -10.01
CA ALA A 67 -15.15 2.16 -9.11
C ALA A 67 -13.84 2.55 -9.81
N TYR A 68 -13.36 1.73 -10.75
CA TYR A 68 -12.19 2.02 -11.56
C TYR A 68 -12.49 2.97 -12.72
N GLY A 69 -13.74 3.03 -13.17
CA GLY A 69 -14.17 3.82 -14.32
C GLY A 69 -13.74 3.24 -15.67
N VAL A 70 -13.26 1.99 -15.70
CA VAL A 70 -12.79 1.27 -16.89
C VAL A 70 -12.99 -0.23 -16.69
N GLU A 71 -13.34 -0.95 -17.76
CA GLU A 71 -13.41 -2.42 -17.73
C GLU A 71 -12.00 -3.02 -17.70
N GLN A 72 -11.85 -4.19 -17.06
CA GLN A 72 -10.53 -4.77 -16.80
C GLN A 72 -9.70 -5.03 -18.07
N ASP A 73 -10.32 -5.41 -19.19
CA ASP A 73 -9.65 -5.69 -20.46
C ASP A 73 -9.24 -4.42 -21.23
N GLU A 74 -9.74 -3.25 -20.81
CA GLU A 74 -9.40 -1.94 -21.38
C GLU A 74 -8.37 -1.17 -20.54
N MET A 75 -7.97 -1.70 -19.38
CA MET A 75 -7.00 -1.06 -18.50
C MET A 75 -5.62 -0.90 -19.14
N ASP A 76 -5.05 0.29 -19.00
CA ASP A 76 -3.62 0.50 -19.21
C ASP A 76 -2.79 -0.08 -18.03
N MET A 77 -1.46 -0.03 -18.15
CA MET A 77 -0.56 -0.58 -17.12
C MET A 77 -0.71 0.14 -15.78
N SER A 78 -0.98 1.45 -15.77
CA SER A 78 -1.14 2.21 -14.53
C SER A 78 -2.44 1.82 -13.83
N GLN A 79 -3.54 1.78 -14.56
CA GLN A 79 -4.84 1.34 -14.06
C GLN A 79 -4.79 -0.11 -13.56
N TYR A 80 -4.07 -0.98 -14.27
CA TYR A 80 -3.85 -2.35 -13.84
C TYR A 80 -3.05 -2.42 -12.52
N LEU A 81 -2.01 -1.60 -12.35
CA LEU A 81 -1.26 -1.54 -11.08
C LEU A 81 -2.10 -1.00 -9.92
N ASP A 82 -3.04 -0.10 -10.17
CA ASP A 82 -3.91 0.45 -9.12
C ASP A 82 -4.83 -0.62 -8.49
N LYS A 83 -5.02 -1.78 -9.13
CA LYS A 83 -5.67 -2.97 -8.52
C LYS A 83 -4.86 -3.58 -7.36
N PHE A 84 -3.57 -3.25 -7.27
CA PHE A 84 -2.66 -3.69 -6.22
C PHE A 84 -2.37 -2.58 -5.21
N LYS A 85 -3.00 -1.41 -5.38
CA LYS A 85 -2.84 -0.27 -4.49
C LYS A 85 -3.77 -0.40 -3.29
N VAL A 86 -3.22 -0.16 -2.11
CA VAL A 86 -3.91 -0.19 -0.82
C VAL A 86 -3.52 1.05 -0.01
N PRO A 87 -4.41 1.59 0.83
CA PRO A 87 -4.05 2.68 1.71
C PRO A 87 -3.09 2.20 2.80
N TYR A 88 -2.26 3.11 3.30
CA TYR A 88 -1.48 2.90 4.51
C TYR A 88 -1.48 4.18 5.35
N ILE A 89 -1.27 4.02 6.65
CA ILE A 89 -1.17 5.07 7.66
C ILE A 89 0.07 4.77 8.50
N ILE A 90 0.92 5.77 8.67
CA ILE A 90 1.94 5.79 9.71
C ILE A 90 1.53 6.91 10.67
N TRP A 91 1.26 6.53 11.91
CA TRP A 91 0.88 7.46 12.97
C TRP A 91 1.84 7.27 14.15
N ALA A 92 2.09 8.33 14.91
CA ALA A 92 2.84 8.23 16.16
C ALA A 92 2.23 9.12 17.24
N ASN A 93 2.46 8.79 18.50
CA ASN A 93 2.09 9.63 19.65
C ASN A 93 3.12 10.75 19.92
N TYR A 94 3.93 11.09 18.92
CA TYR A 94 4.90 12.16 18.93
C TYR A 94 5.00 12.77 17.52
N ASP A 95 5.57 13.96 17.41
CA ASP A 95 5.67 14.67 16.13
C ASP A 95 6.52 13.89 15.13
N LEU A 96 5.90 13.51 14.00
CA LEU A 96 6.59 13.04 12.81
C LEU A 96 6.83 14.20 11.84
N PRO A 97 7.84 14.12 10.96
CA PRO A 97 7.98 15.07 9.86
C PRO A 97 6.72 15.09 8.99
N ASP A 98 6.28 16.28 8.57
CA ASP A 98 5.21 16.42 7.58
C ASP A 98 5.68 15.85 6.23
N GLU A 99 5.23 14.64 5.90
CA GLU A 99 5.41 14.02 4.58
C GLU A 99 4.02 13.69 4.00
N GLU A 100 3.72 14.19 2.80
CA GLU A 100 2.48 13.87 2.10
C GLU A 100 2.57 12.50 1.42
N GLY A 101 1.44 11.77 1.38
CA GLY A 101 1.27 10.38 0.94
C GLY A 101 1.97 10.01 -0.37
N ALA A 102 3.25 9.67 -0.27
CA ALA A 102 4.04 9.15 -1.37
C ALA A 102 3.57 7.74 -1.73
N GLU A 103 3.46 7.44 -3.03
CA GLU A 103 3.31 6.05 -3.44
C GLU A 103 4.59 5.29 -3.13
N THR A 104 4.46 4.22 -2.34
CA THR A 104 5.56 3.33 -1.95
C THR A 104 5.11 1.89 -2.08
N SER A 105 6.02 0.95 -1.86
CA SER A 105 5.67 -0.47 -1.70
C SER A 105 6.13 -1.00 -0.35
N LEU A 106 5.63 -2.19 0.02
CA LEU A 106 6.03 -2.87 1.25
C LEU A 106 7.54 -3.14 1.32
N ASN A 107 8.23 -3.14 0.17
CA ASN A 107 9.68 -3.25 0.08
C ASN A 107 10.40 -2.09 0.77
N PHE A 108 9.77 -0.90 0.83
CA PHE A 108 10.37 0.33 1.36
C PHE A 108 9.65 0.88 2.58
N LEU A 109 8.37 0.52 2.80
CA LEU A 109 7.59 1.03 3.93
C LEU A 109 8.27 0.80 5.28
N ALA A 110 8.95 -0.35 5.46
CA ALA A 110 9.71 -0.62 6.68
C ALA A 110 10.87 0.38 6.91
N GLN A 111 11.47 0.92 5.84
CA GLN A 111 12.54 1.92 5.96
C GLN A 111 12.01 3.24 6.50
N ASP A 112 10.80 3.63 6.11
CA ASP A 112 10.15 4.83 6.65
C ASP A 112 9.85 4.68 8.14
N VAL A 113 9.34 3.51 8.55
CA VAL A 113 9.08 3.20 9.96
C VAL A 113 10.36 3.22 10.80
N LEU A 114 11.44 2.60 10.32
CA LEU A 114 12.73 2.60 11.01
C LEU A 114 13.33 4.01 11.11
N LYS A 115 13.22 4.81 10.03
CA LYS A 115 13.62 6.22 10.01
C LYS A 115 12.86 7.03 11.07
N TYR A 116 11.53 6.89 11.14
CA TYR A 116 10.70 7.56 12.14
C TYR A 116 10.97 7.09 13.58
N ALA A 117 11.39 5.83 13.75
CA ALA A 117 11.82 5.29 15.03
C ALA A 117 13.24 5.73 15.44
N GLY A 118 13.99 6.41 14.56
CA GLY A 118 15.39 6.76 14.78
C GLY A 118 16.33 5.55 14.77
N ILE A 119 15.92 4.44 14.14
CA ILE A 119 16.69 3.20 14.07
C ILE A 119 17.52 3.20 12.78
N PRO A 120 18.85 3.10 12.85
CA PRO A 120 19.70 2.96 11.67
C PRO A 120 19.36 1.69 10.89
N THR A 121 19.24 1.81 9.56
CA THR A 121 18.83 0.72 8.68
C THR A 121 20.00 -0.08 8.10
N GLY A 122 21.23 0.44 8.24
CA GLY A 122 22.47 -0.16 7.75
C GLY A 122 22.57 -0.21 6.22
N ASP A 123 23.63 -0.86 5.72
CA ASP A 123 23.97 -0.87 4.29
C ASP A 123 22.83 -1.35 3.38
N TYR A 124 22.04 -2.34 3.82
CA TYR A 124 20.90 -2.81 3.03
C TYR A 124 19.76 -1.80 2.98
N GLY A 125 19.45 -1.15 4.11
CA GLY A 125 18.45 -0.09 4.12
C GLY A 125 18.87 1.13 3.31
N ASP A 126 20.15 1.50 3.36
CA ASP A 126 20.71 2.57 2.52
C ASP A 126 20.56 2.22 1.04
N TYR A 127 20.87 0.98 0.66
CA TYR A 127 20.64 0.49 -0.69
C TYR A 127 19.16 0.56 -1.13
N LEU A 128 18.22 0.19 -0.25
CA LEU A 128 16.78 0.31 -0.52
C LEU A 128 16.35 1.77 -0.69
N ASN A 129 16.88 2.66 0.14
CA ASN A 129 16.61 4.10 0.08
C ASN A 129 17.15 4.72 -1.21
N ASP A 130 18.30 4.27 -1.71
CA ASP A 130 18.83 4.71 -3.00
C ASP A 130 17.99 4.15 -4.17
N PHE A 131 17.66 2.86 -4.14
CA PHE A 131 16.88 2.21 -5.19
C PHE A 131 15.49 2.85 -5.40
N ARG A 132 14.80 3.18 -4.30
CA ARG A 132 13.46 3.80 -4.39
C ARG A 132 13.47 5.21 -4.98
N MET A 133 14.62 5.87 -5.05
CA MET A 133 14.77 7.16 -5.76
C MET A 133 14.67 7.02 -7.28
N SER A 134 14.74 5.80 -7.81
CA SER A 134 14.47 5.47 -9.21
C SER A 134 13.12 4.78 -9.38
N VAL A 135 12.85 3.77 -8.54
CA VAL A 135 11.67 2.90 -8.60
C VAL A 135 10.98 2.85 -7.23
N PRO A 136 10.15 3.87 -6.90
CA PRO A 136 9.51 3.98 -5.57
C PRO A 136 8.40 2.94 -5.35
N VAL A 137 7.81 2.40 -6.43
CA VAL A 137 6.77 1.38 -6.37
C VAL A 137 7.27 0.14 -7.09
N LEU A 138 7.44 -0.95 -6.33
CA LEU A 138 7.80 -2.26 -6.85
C LEU A 138 6.84 -3.31 -6.29
N SER A 139 6.20 -4.06 -7.16
CA SER A 139 5.32 -5.17 -6.80
C SER A 139 5.58 -6.37 -7.72
N PHE A 140 4.94 -7.50 -7.46
CA PHE A 140 4.98 -8.62 -8.41
C PHE A 140 4.26 -8.31 -9.74
N ALA A 141 3.28 -7.40 -9.72
CA ALA A 141 2.46 -7.06 -10.89
C ALA A 141 3.19 -6.12 -11.87
N GLY A 142 4.12 -5.34 -11.36
CA GLY A 142 4.90 -4.36 -12.13
C GLY A 142 5.50 -3.32 -11.20
N TYR A 143 5.95 -2.20 -11.77
CA TYR A 143 6.61 -1.12 -11.03
C TYR A 143 6.26 0.26 -11.60
N LYS A 144 6.42 1.30 -10.79
CA LYS A 144 6.33 2.69 -11.23
C LYS A 144 7.66 3.41 -11.01
N ASP A 145 8.00 4.32 -11.93
CA ASP A 145 9.12 5.25 -11.74
C ASP A 145 8.71 6.46 -10.88
N ILE A 146 9.67 7.33 -10.57
CA ILE A 146 9.41 8.58 -9.82
C ILE A 146 8.48 9.58 -10.51
N GLN A 147 8.23 9.42 -11.80
CA GLN A 147 7.28 10.25 -12.55
C GLN A 147 5.87 9.63 -12.54
N GLY A 148 5.70 8.45 -11.94
CA GLY A 148 4.46 7.69 -11.92
C GLY A 148 4.20 6.87 -13.17
N ASN A 149 5.16 6.75 -14.10
CA ASN A 149 5.00 5.89 -15.27
C ASN A 149 5.00 4.43 -14.83
N ALA A 150 4.00 3.67 -15.26
CA ALA A 150 3.83 2.26 -14.91
C ALA A 150 4.42 1.32 -15.97
N TYR A 151 5.09 0.27 -15.51
CA TYR A 151 5.80 -0.68 -16.37
C TYR A 151 5.52 -2.13 -15.98
N SER A 152 5.49 -3.00 -16.98
CA SER A 152 5.45 -4.45 -16.80
C SER A 152 6.85 -5.02 -16.58
N HIS A 153 6.96 -6.07 -15.77
CA HIS A 153 8.20 -6.86 -15.64
C HIS A 153 8.60 -7.61 -16.92
N LEU A 154 7.69 -7.70 -17.89
CA LEU A 154 7.95 -8.33 -19.19
C LEU A 154 8.62 -7.37 -20.18
N GLU A 155 8.70 -6.09 -19.85
CA GLU A 155 9.32 -5.07 -20.69
C GLU A 155 10.79 -4.86 -20.31
N SER A 156 11.61 -4.56 -21.31
CA SER A 156 12.99 -4.07 -21.09
C SER A 156 12.98 -2.55 -21.07
N THR A 157 13.38 -1.97 -19.95
CA THR A 157 13.41 -0.52 -19.72
C THR A 157 14.80 -0.10 -19.23
N ILE A 158 14.98 1.19 -18.95
CA ILE A 158 16.20 1.70 -18.32
C ILE A 158 16.39 1.16 -16.89
N TYR A 159 15.32 0.70 -16.23
CA TYR A 159 15.33 0.22 -14.85
C TYR A 159 15.64 -1.29 -14.74
N THR A 160 15.62 -2.03 -15.85
CA THR A 160 15.77 -3.49 -15.84
C THR A 160 17.04 -3.95 -15.11
N GLN A 161 18.20 -3.34 -15.40
CA GLN A 161 19.44 -3.73 -14.73
C GLN A 161 19.44 -3.39 -13.24
N GLU A 162 18.82 -2.28 -12.85
CA GLU A 162 18.72 -1.85 -11.46
C GLU A 162 17.83 -2.79 -10.66
N ILE A 163 16.69 -3.20 -11.22
CA ILE A 163 15.78 -4.20 -10.64
C ILE A 163 16.46 -5.59 -10.51
N GLU A 164 17.24 -6.01 -11.51
CA GLU A 164 17.99 -7.27 -11.42
C GLU A 164 19.07 -7.21 -10.32
N ASN A 165 19.76 -6.08 -10.16
CA ASN A 165 20.68 -5.87 -9.05
C ASN A 165 19.95 -5.95 -7.70
N TYR A 166 18.77 -5.34 -7.59
CA TYR A 166 17.93 -5.42 -6.39
C TYR A 166 17.58 -6.86 -6.02
N LYS A 167 17.17 -7.68 -7.01
CA LYS A 167 16.88 -9.10 -6.79
C LYS A 167 18.11 -9.86 -6.29
N ILE A 168 19.30 -9.60 -6.83
CA ILE A 168 20.56 -10.23 -6.40
C ILE A 168 20.87 -9.86 -4.94
N VAL A 169 20.78 -8.59 -4.58
CA VAL A 169 21.01 -8.13 -3.20
C VAL A 169 19.99 -8.73 -2.25
N GLN A 170 18.70 -8.70 -2.60
CA GLN A 170 17.63 -9.32 -1.81
C GLN A 170 17.88 -10.80 -1.57
N TYR A 171 18.28 -11.55 -2.62
CA TYR A 171 18.61 -12.96 -2.49
C TYR A 171 19.79 -13.17 -1.53
N GLY A 172 20.84 -12.36 -1.64
CA GLY A 172 22.00 -12.41 -0.75
C GLY A 172 21.65 -12.13 0.72
N ILE A 173 20.74 -11.18 0.99
CA ILE A 173 20.29 -10.89 2.36
C ILE A 173 19.43 -12.02 2.95
N LEU A 174 18.58 -12.67 2.14
CA LEU A 174 17.67 -13.71 2.61
C LEU A 174 18.33 -15.09 2.73
N PHE A 175 19.25 -15.41 1.82
CA PHE A 175 19.78 -16.76 1.64
C PHE A 175 21.32 -16.84 1.57
N GLY A 176 22.02 -15.71 1.66
CA GLY A 176 23.47 -15.70 1.75
C GLY A 176 23.97 -16.31 3.06
N GLU A 177 25.12 -16.96 3.01
CA GLU A 177 25.85 -17.45 4.18
C GLU A 177 26.69 -16.36 4.85
#